data_AF-G2FKH8-F1
#
_entry.id   AF-G2FKH8-F1
#
_cell.length_a   1.000
_cell.length_b   1.000
_cell.length_c   1.000
_cell.angle_alpha   90.00
_cell.angle_beta   90.00
_cell.angle_gamma   90.00
#
_symmetry.space_group_name_H-M   'P 1'
#
loop_
_entity.id
_entity.type
_entity.pdbx_description
1 polymer ?
#
loop_
_entity_poly.entity_id
_entity_poly.type
_entity_poly.pdbx_seq_one_letter_code
_entity_poly.pdbx_strand_id
1 'polypeptide(L)'
;MLGGIIVNSLNWRAIFSINIPICIVAIALAVWGIPADKLTEKKESLDVIGMLLLSPAFSLLIYGIAQVASHGGLNASAVYVPLIIGVVLMAAYVLYALNTKREPVLNVRLFKSVNFSASNILLILSGIVTNGAMLMLPLYYQEVRGASALYAGLWLLPQGVGMLLTRSWAAKAADRKGSRNIVLLSLAAIAIGTLPFAFVGTDTDYILLSVALLIRGAGLGGLLIAIMTSAYNGLQREQVPHASTATRIFQTIGGAFGSAILATVAQQQMAGHPDSDLHSISHAFGVSFWWVIGFTVAAVIPALFLTMRKKSGLETAPQGK
;
A
#
# COMPACT_ATOMS: atom_id res chain seq x y z
N MET A 1 -5.64 8.49 17.91
CA MET A 1 -6.44 8.98 19.06
C MET A 1 -6.60 7.92 20.14
N LEU A 2 -7.37 6.84 19.90
CA LEU A 2 -7.49 5.72 20.86
C LEU A 2 -6.11 5.13 21.25
N GLY A 3 -5.23 4.88 20.28
CA GLY A 3 -3.88 4.38 20.57
C GLY A 3 -3.02 5.31 21.46
N GLY A 4 -3.14 6.63 21.32
CA GLY A 4 -2.39 7.59 22.15
C GLY A 4 -2.92 7.67 23.58
N ILE A 5 -4.24 7.57 23.77
CA ILE A 5 -4.88 7.48 25.09
C ILE A 5 -4.48 6.17 25.78
N ILE A 6 -4.42 5.06 25.02
CA ILE A 6 -4.02 3.73 25.54
C ILE A 6 -2.55 3.72 25.95
N VAL A 7 -1.64 4.32 25.17
CA VAL A 7 -0.21 4.38 25.53
C VAL A 7 0.02 5.22 26.78
N ASN A 8 -0.66 6.36 26.92
CA ASN A 8 -0.50 7.24 28.08
C ASN A 8 -1.13 6.71 29.37
N SER A 9 -2.12 5.81 29.30
CA SER A 9 -2.88 5.35 30.49
C SER A 9 -2.74 3.88 30.82
N LEU A 10 -2.44 3.01 29.84
CA LEU A 10 -2.67 1.57 29.94
C LEU A 10 -1.49 0.70 29.47
N ASN A 11 -0.32 1.31 29.24
CA ASN A 11 0.90 0.63 28.79
C ASN A 11 0.76 0.11 27.34
N TRP A 12 1.86 0.01 26.59
CA TRP A 12 1.84 -0.33 25.15
C TRP A 12 1.15 -1.67 24.82
N ARG A 13 1.11 -2.60 25.79
CA ARG A 13 0.47 -3.93 25.68
C ARG A 13 -1.04 -3.85 25.48
N ALA A 14 -1.70 -2.81 25.98
CA ALA A 14 -3.15 -2.66 25.86
C ALA A 14 -3.63 -2.43 24.41
N ILE A 15 -2.74 -1.97 23.52
CA ILE A 15 -3.03 -1.89 22.07
C ILE A 15 -3.30 -3.30 21.49
N PHE A 16 -2.57 -4.31 21.96
CA PHE A 16 -2.77 -5.70 21.55
C PHE A 16 -4.03 -6.29 22.20
N SER A 17 -4.28 -5.99 23.47
CA SER A 17 -5.46 -6.48 24.20
C SER A 17 -6.79 -6.02 23.60
N ILE A 18 -6.86 -4.85 22.96
CA ILE A 18 -8.07 -4.36 22.26
C ILE A 18 -8.42 -5.17 21.01
N ASN A 19 -7.41 -5.73 20.32
CA ASN A 19 -7.65 -6.53 19.12
C ASN A 19 -8.26 -7.89 19.46
N ILE A 20 -7.94 -8.47 20.63
CA ILE A 20 -8.43 -9.78 21.07
C ILE A 20 -9.96 -9.88 21.10
N PRO A 21 -10.71 -9.00 21.80
CA PRO A 21 -12.18 -9.08 21.84
C PRO A 21 -12.80 -8.84 20.45
N ILE A 22 -12.20 -7.98 19.63
CA ILE A 22 -12.66 -7.75 18.25
C ILE A 22 -12.50 -9.03 17.42
N CYS A 23 -11.36 -9.73 17.54
CA CYS A 23 -11.12 -11.01 16.87
C CYS A 23 -12.11 -12.09 17.34
N ILE A 24 -12.40 -12.17 18.65
CA ILE A 24 -13.37 -13.13 19.19
C ILE A 24 -14.75 -12.87 18.60
N VAL A 25 -15.21 -11.61 18.60
CA VAL A 25 -16.51 -11.24 18.03
C VAL A 25 -16.56 -11.51 16.53
N ALA A 26 -15.50 -11.19 15.79
CA ALA A 26 -15.41 -11.47 14.36
C ALA A 26 -15.47 -12.98 14.05
N ILE A 27 -14.78 -13.82 14.84
CA ILE A 27 -14.84 -15.28 14.70
C ILE A 27 -16.23 -15.80 15.04
N ALA A 28 -16.84 -15.33 16.13
CA ALA A 28 -18.20 -15.72 16.52
C ALA A 28 -19.22 -15.39 15.42
N LEU A 29 -19.15 -14.17 14.87
CA LEU A 29 -20.00 -13.73 13.76
C LEU A 29 -19.72 -14.51 12.47
N ALA A 30 -18.47 -14.87 12.20
CA ALA A 30 -18.12 -15.69 11.04
C ALA A 30 -18.71 -17.11 11.15
N VAL A 31 -18.58 -17.74 12.32
CA VAL A 31 -19.12 -19.09 12.60
C VAL A 31 -20.65 -19.10 12.57
N TRP A 32 -21.30 -18.03 13.03
CA TRP A 32 -22.77 -17.95 13.05
C TRP A 32 -23.39 -17.43 11.75
N GLY A 33 -22.71 -16.53 11.03
CA GLY A 33 -23.31 -15.73 9.95
C GLY A 33 -22.85 -16.10 8.53
N ILE A 34 -21.77 -16.86 8.37
CA ILE A 34 -21.29 -17.27 7.04
C ILE A 34 -21.88 -18.65 6.71
N PRO A 35 -22.76 -18.76 5.70
CA PRO A 35 -23.24 -20.04 5.22
C PRO A 35 -22.05 -20.89 4.79
N ALA A 36 -22.03 -22.18 5.17
CA ALA A 36 -21.00 -23.10 4.71
C ALA A 36 -20.93 -23.07 3.18
N ASP A 37 -19.74 -22.78 2.64
CA ASP A 37 -19.52 -22.81 1.20
C ASP A 37 -19.93 -24.18 0.67
N LYS A 38 -20.75 -24.20 -0.38
CA LYS A 38 -21.10 -25.44 -1.06
C LYS A 38 -19.80 -26.04 -1.58
N LEU A 39 -19.44 -27.23 -1.07
CA LEU A 39 -18.30 -28.02 -1.52
C LEU A 39 -18.34 -28.08 -3.05
N THR A 40 -17.51 -27.27 -3.70
CA THR A 40 -17.36 -27.34 -5.15
C THR A 40 -16.64 -28.65 -5.41
N GLU A 41 -17.19 -29.51 -6.28
CA GLU A 41 -16.71 -30.88 -6.53
C GLU A 41 -15.25 -30.97 -7.00
N LYS A 42 -14.63 -29.85 -7.36
CA LYS A 42 -13.19 -29.76 -7.63
C LYS A 42 -12.41 -29.55 -6.34
N LYS A 43 -11.80 -30.62 -5.83
CA LYS A 43 -10.61 -30.52 -4.96
C LYS A 43 -9.49 -29.84 -5.75
N GLU A 44 -9.39 -28.52 -5.69
CA GLU A 44 -8.17 -27.85 -6.11
C GLU A 44 -7.04 -28.32 -5.19
N SER A 45 -6.06 -29.01 -5.77
CA SER A 45 -4.91 -29.51 -5.03
C SER A 45 -4.06 -28.33 -4.59
N LEU A 46 -3.89 -28.14 -3.29
CA LEU A 46 -3.03 -27.08 -2.73
C LEU A 46 -1.63 -27.15 -3.35
N ASP A 47 -1.16 -26.03 -3.90
CA ASP A 47 0.16 -25.91 -4.50
C ASP A 47 1.25 -25.70 -3.43
N VAL A 48 1.57 -26.78 -2.71
CA VAL A 48 2.55 -26.77 -1.62
C VAL A 48 3.94 -26.32 -2.09
N ILE A 49 4.37 -26.75 -3.28
CA ILE A 49 5.67 -26.36 -3.86
C ILE A 49 5.69 -24.86 -4.14
N GLY A 50 4.64 -24.33 -4.77
CA GLY A 50 4.50 -22.90 -5.00
C GLY A 50 4.51 -22.10 -3.70
N MET A 51 3.80 -22.56 -2.66
CA MET A 51 3.79 -21.91 -1.34
C MET A 51 5.19 -21.91 -0.69
N LEU A 52 5.93 -23.02 -0.79
CA LEU A 52 7.28 -23.17 -0.24
C LEU A 52 8.33 -22.34 -0.99
N LEU A 53 8.12 -22.02 -2.25
CA LEU A 53 9.01 -21.12 -2.99
C LEU A 53 8.62 -19.65 -2.78
N LEU A 54 7.33 -19.34 -2.90
CA LEU A 54 6.83 -17.97 -2.97
C LEU A 54 6.85 -17.25 -1.61
N SER A 55 6.48 -17.96 -0.52
CA SER A 55 6.43 -17.37 0.83
C SER A 55 7.81 -16.93 1.34
N PRO A 56 8.87 -17.76 1.30
CA PRO A 56 10.21 -17.31 1.68
C PRO A 56 10.79 -16.32 0.68
N ALA A 57 10.48 -16.41 -0.62
CA ALA A 57 10.92 -15.41 -1.60
C ALA A 57 10.47 -14.00 -1.19
N PHE A 58 9.17 -13.81 -0.95
CA PHE A 58 8.65 -12.51 -0.53
C PHE A 58 9.17 -12.09 0.85
N SER A 59 9.26 -13.02 1.81
CA SER A 59 9.75 -12.72 3.15
C SER A 59 11.19 -12.20 3.13
N LEU A 60 12.07 -12.87 2.37
CA LEU A 60 13.48 -12.48 2.24
C LEU A 60 13.65 -11.18 1.45
N LEU A 61 12.86 -10.97 0.39
CA LEU A 61 12.89 -9.71 -0.35
C LEU A 61 12.49 -8.54 0.57
N ILE A 62 11.34 -8.65 1.25
CA ILE A 62 10.86 -7.61 2.18
C ILE A 62 11.87 -7.38 3.31
N TYR A 63 12.42 -8.45 3.89
CA TYR A 63 13.41 -8.35 4.96
C TYR A 63 14.69 -7.65 4.49
N GLY A 64 15.24 -8.05 3.35
CA GLY A 64 16.44 -7.43 2.79
C GLY A 64 16.26 -5.94 2.52
N ILE A 65 15.11 -5.55 1.95
CA ILE A 65 14.75 -4.14 1.73
C ILE A 65 14.66 -3.38 3.05
N ALA A 66 14.01 -3.94 4.07
CA ALA A 66 13.88 -3.31 5.38
C ALA A 66 15.24 -3.08 6.06
N GLN A 67 16.23 -3.91 5.78
CA GLN A 67 17.58 -3.79 6.35
C GLN A 67 18.47 -2.74 5.68
N VAL A 68 18.08 -2.21 4.52
CA VAL A 68 18.85 -1.19 3.77
C VAL A 68 19.12 0.03 4.63
N ALA A 69 18.08 0.55 5.28
CA ALA A 69 18.19 1.73 6.12
C ALA A 69 19.09 1.45 7.34
N SER A 70 18.89 0.33 8.03
CA SER A 70 19.65 -0.04 9.24
C SER A 70 21.16 -0.21 9.01
N HIS A 71 21.59 -0.53 7.79
CA HIS A 71 22.99 -0.80 7.47
C HIS A 71 23.59 0.23 6.50
N GLY A 72 22.91 1.36 6.28
CA GLY A 72 23.43 2.48 5.49
C GLY A 72 23.61 2.20 3.99
N GLY A 73 23.00 1.14 3.44
CA GLY A 73 23.07 0.84 2.01
C GLY A 73 22.93 -0.63 1.64
N LEU A 74 23.09 -0.90 0.33
CA LEU A 74 22.91 -2.24 -0.26
C LEU A 74 24.10 -3.19 -0.07
N ASN A 75 25.26 -2.66 0.32
CA ASN A 75 26.51 -3.44 0.39
C ASN A 75 26.65 -4.30 1.65
N ALA A 76 25.71 -4.19 2.60
CA ALA A 76 25.72 -5.01 3.80
C ALA A 76 25.25 -6.44 3.49
N SER A 77 25.94 -7.45 4.05
CA SER A 77 25.55 -8.87 3.89
C SER A 77 24.14 -9.16 4.38
N ALA A 78 23.72 -8.48 5.45
CA ALA A 78 22.35 -8.53 5.96
C ALA A 78 21.28 -8.03 4.95
N VAL A 79 21.69 -7.33 3.89
CA VAL A 79 20.82 -6.76 2.85
C VAL A 79 20.91 -7.58 1.56
N TYR A 80 22.10 -7.71 0.97
CA TYR A 80 22.22 -8.35 -0.35
C TYR A 80 22.01 -9.87 -0.31
N VAL A 81 22.37 -10.56 0.78
CA VAL A 81 22.17 -12.02 0.89
C VAL A 81 20.68 -12.40 0.84
N PRO A 82 19.80 -11.85 1.71
CA PRO A 82 18.38 -12.15 1.63
C PRO A 82 17.75 -11.66 0.32
N LEU A 83 18.21 -10.53 -0.24
CA LEU A 83 17.74 -10.08 -1.56
C LEU A 83 18.07 -11.08 -2.67
N ILE A 84 19.31 -11.55 -2.76
CA ILE A 84 19.75 -12.50 -3.79
C ILE A 84 18.98 -13.82 -3.63
N ILE A 85 18.90 -14.37 -2.42
CA ILE A 85 18.16 -15.61 -2.17
C ILE A 85 16.67 -15.43 -2.52
N GLY A 86 16.07 -14.30 -2.14
CA GLY A 86 14.70 -13.96 -2.46
C GLY A 86 14.44 -13.87 -3.97
N VAL A 87 15.34 -13.24 -4.73
CA VAL A 87 15.29 -13.16 -6.20
C VAL A 87 15.43 -14.54 -6.83
N VAL A 88 16.36 -15.37 -6.35
CA VAL A 88 16.56 -16.74 -6.84
C VAL A 88 15.32 -17.60 -6.60
N LEU A 89 14.73 -17.54 -5.41
CA LEU A 89 13.49 -18.26 -5.09
C LEU A 89 12.31 -17.76 -5.92
N MET A 90 12.21 -16.45 -6.16
CA MET A 90 11.19 -15.88 -7.04
C MET A 90 11.37 -16.36 -8.49
N ALA A 91 12.60 -16.39 -9.00
CA ALA A 91 12.89 -16.90 -10.33
C ALA A 91 12.54 -18.39 -10.45
N ALA A 92 12.91 -19.19 -9.44
CA ALA A 92 12.54 -20.60 -9.35
C ALA A 92 11.01 -20.78 -9.31
N TYR A 93 10.29 -19.93 -8.58
CA TYR A 93 8.83 -19.93 -8.57
C TYR A 93 8.25 -19.60 -9.95
N VAL A 94 8.76 -18.59 -10.65
CA VAL A 94 8.28 -18.21 -11.99
C VAL A 94 8.47 -19.37 -12.97
N LEU A 95 9.64 -20.01 -12.97
CA LEU A 95 9.90 -21.20 -13.80
C LEU A 95 8.95 -22.35 -13.44
N TYR A 96 8.79 -22.65 -12.16
CA TYR A 96 7.83 -23.64 -11.68
C TYR A 96 6.40 -23.33 -12.15
N ALA A 97 5.93 -22.11 -11.94
CA ALA A 97 4.57 -21.68 -12.29
C ALA A 97 4.31 -21.67 -13.80
N LEU A 98 5.33 -21.47 -14.64
CA LEU A 98 5.21 -21.55 -16.10
C LEU A 98 5.11 -23.01 -16.59
N ASN A 99 5.81 -23.94 -15.93
CA ASN A 99 5.92 -25.34 -16.35
C ASN A 99 4.94 -26.30 -15.65
N THR A 100 4.35 -25.92 -14.52
CA THR A 100 3.48 -26.82 -13.75
C THR A 100 2.12 -27.04 -14.43
N LYS A 101 1.59 -28.26 -14.30
CA LYS A 101 0.24 -28.63 -14.79
C LYS A 101 -0.87 -28.40 -13.76
N ARG A 102 -0.49 -28.17 -12.50
CA ARG A 102 -1.40 -27.83 -11.39
C ARG A 102 -1.75 -26.34 -11.43
N GLU A 103 -2.79 -25.94 -10.72
CA GLU A 103 -3.12 -24.54 -10.55
C GLU A 103 -2.13 -23.89 -9.57
N PRO A 104 -1.25 -22.98 -10.02
CA PRO A 104 -0.24 -22.39 -9.15
C PRO A 104 -0.85 -21.34 -8.23
N VAL A 105 -0.25 -21.15 -7.04
CA VAL A 105 -0.70 -20.17 -6.03
C VAL A 105 -0.89 -18.76 -6.63
N LEU A 106 0.02 -18.37 -7.51
CA LEU A 106 0.00 -17.11 -8.24
C LEU A 106 0.20 -17.42 -9.73
N ASN A 107 -0.87 -17.26 -10.51
CA ASN A 107 -0.83 -17.50 -11.94
C ASN A 107 -0.04 -16.38 -12.65
N VAL A 108 1.24 -16.65 -12.89
CA VAL A 108 2.17 -15.73 -13.57
C VAL A 108 1.70 -15.32 -14.98
N ARG A 109 0.80 -16.10 -15.61
CA ARG A 109 0.25 -15.77 -16.93
C ARG A 109 -0.68 -14.54 -16.88
N LEU A 110 -1.19 -14.17 -15.70
CA LEU A 110 -1.97 -12.94 -15.51
C LEU A 110 -1.14 -11.69 -15.84
N PHE A 111 0.18 -11.72 -15.64
CA PHE A 111 1.08 -10.60 -15.99
C PHE A 111 1.24 -10.37 -17.51
N LYS A 112 0.75 -11.29 -18.36
CA LYS A 112 0.62 -11.01 -19.80
C LYS A 112 -0.41 -9.91 -20.07
N SER A 113 -1.39 -9.72 -19.18
CA SER A 113 -2.34 -8.62 -19.29
C SER A 113 -1.66 -7.32 -18.88
N VAL A 114 -1.58 -6.38 -19.82
CA VAL A 114 -1.07 -5.02 -19.57
C VAL A 114 -1.80 -4.36 -18.39
N ASN A 115 -3.12 -4.57 -18.27
CA ASN A 115 -3.91 -4.01 -17.18
C ASN A 115 -3.53 -4.60 -15.82
N PHE A 116 -3.31 -5.91 -15.74
CA PHE A 116 -2.91 -6.57 -14.50
C PHE A 116 -1.50 -6.14 -14.08
N SER A 117 -0.55 -6.12 -15.01
CA SER A 117 0.81 -5.65 -14.74
C SER A 117 0.86 -4.18 -14.31
N ALA A 118 0.14 -3.29 -15.02
CA ALA A 118 0.01 -1.89 -14.64
C ALA A 118 -0.61 -1.71 -13.25
N SER A 119 -1.65 -2.49 -12.92
CA SER A 119 -2.30 -2.45 -11.59
C SER A 119 -1.36 -2.89 -10.47
N ASN A 120 -0.54 -3.92 -10.69
CA ASN A 120 0.44 -4.38 -9.69
C ASN A 120 1.59 -3.38 -9.50
N ILE A 121 2.09 -2.75 -10.58
CA ILE A 121 3.08 -1.67 -10.47
C ILE A 121 2.49 -0.49 -9.67
N LEU A 122 1.24 -0.13 -9.95
CA LEU A 122 0.52 0.89 -9.19
C LEU A 122 0.33 0.52 -7.72
N LEU A 123 0.14 -0.75 -7.38
CA LEU A 123 0.08 -1.21 -5.98
C LEU A 123 1.40 -1.03 -5.25
N ILE A 124 2.53 -1.35 -5.91
CA ILE A 124 3.86 -1.13 -5.35
C ILE A 124 4.07 0.38 -5.12
N LEU A 125 3.83 1.21 -6.14
CA LEU A 125 4.01 2.67 -6.03
C LEU A 125 3.07 3.31 -5.01
N SER A 126 1.81 2.85 -4.95
CA SER A 126 0.85 3.27 -3.93
C SER A 126 1.31 2.89 -2.52
N GLY A 127 1.89 1.69 -2.36
CA GLY A 127 2.52 1.24 -1.12
C GLY A 127 3.63 2.19 -0.68
N ILE A 128 4.51 2.61 -1.61
CA ILE A 128 5.60 3.56 -1.37
C ILE A 128 5.06 4.91 -0.90
N VAL A 129 4.11 5.47 -1.67
CA VAL A 129 3.52 6.79 -1.42
C VAL A 129 2.72 6.82 -0.10
N THR A 130 2.04 5.73 0.23
CA THR A 130 1.23 5.64 1.46
C THR A 130 2.09 5.45 2.70
N ASN A 131 2.96 4.43 2.71
CA ASN A 131 3.75 4.08 3.90
C ASN A 131 4.85 5.09 4.19
N GLY A 132 5.46 5.65 3.15
CA GLY A 132 6.52 6.64 3.33
C GLY A 132 6.04 7.87 4.12
N ALA A 133 4.91 8.46 3.72
CA ALA A 133 4.34 9.61 4.43
C ALA A 133 3.79 9.26 5.82
N MET A 134 3.38 8.01 6.04
CA MET A 134 2.78 7.57 7.30
C MET A 134 3.80 7.54 8.45
N LEU A 135 5.08 7.33 8.16
CA LEU A 135 6.17 7.48 9.13
C LEU A 135 6.59 8.95 9.30
N MET A 136 6.65 9.70 8.22
CA MET A 136 7.17 11.07 8.22
C MET A 136 6.23 12.08 8.86
N LEU A 137 4.92 11.98 8.63
CA LEU A 137 3.97 12.97 9.14
C LEU A 137 3.90 13.00 10.68
N PRO A 138 3.78 11.87 11.40
CA PRO A 138 3.84 11.88 12.86
C PRO A 138 5.15 12.40 13.42
N LEU A 139 6.29 12.07 12.77
CA LEU A 139 7.61 12.53 13.20
C LEU A 139 7.76 14.04 12.97
N TYR A 140 7.27 14.57 11.86
CA TYR A 140 7.24 16.02 11.61
C TYR A 140 6.47 16.76 12.71
N TYR A 141 5.26 16.30 13.06
CA TYR A 141 4.50 16.96 14.12
C TYR A 141 5.14 16.83 15.50
N GLN A 142 5.83 15.73 15.81
CA GLN A 142 6.47 15.53 17.11
C GLN A 142 7.82 16.25 17.22
N GLU A 143 8.72 16.02 16.28
CA GLU A 143 10.11 16.51 16.33
C GLU A 143 10.24 17.96 15.88
N VAL A 144 9.51 18.39 14.82
CA VAL A 144 9.64 19.75 14.27
C VAL A 144 8.66 20.71 14.94
N ARG A 145 7.44 20.25 15.26
CA ARG A 145 6.39 21.11 15.82
C ARG A 145 6.23 20.95 17.33
N GLY A 146 7.01 20.08 17.97
CA GLY A 146 6.96 19.83 19.42
C GLY A 146 5.62 19.29 19.91
N ALA A 147 4.77 18.76 19.01
CA ALA A 147 3.45 18.30 19.37
C ALA A 147 3.54 16.98 20.13
N SER A 148 2.72 16.80 21.16
CA SER A 148 2.61 15.48 21.80
C SER A 148 2.05 14.44 20.81
N ALA A 149 2.35 13.16 21.04
CA ALA A 149 1.83 12.06 20.21
C ALA A 149 0.30 12.07 20.06
N LEU A 150 -0.43 12.58 21.07
CA LEU A 150 -1.88 12.75 21.01
C LEU A 150 -2.28 13.82 19.98
N TYR A 151 -1.63 14.98 20.00
CA TYR A 151 -1.88 16.06 19.06
C TYR A 151 -1.44 15.70 17.65
N ALA A 152 -0.29 15.04 17.47
CA ALA A 152 0.11 14.52 16.17
C ALA A 152 -0.97 13.60 15.58
N GLY A 153 -1.56 12.72 16.40
CA GLY A 153 -2.68 11.88 15.99
C GLY A 153 -3.97 12.65 15.64
N LEU A 154 -4.23 13.80 16.27
CA LEU A 154 -5.35 14.69 15.93
C LEU A 154 -5.13 15.35 14.58
N TRP A 155 -3.92 15.86 14.33
CA TRP A 155 -3.57 16.56 13.10
C TRP A 155 -3.61 15.67 11.87
N LEU A 156 -3.54 14.34 12.04
CA LEU A 156 -3.69 13.36 10.96
C LEU A 156 -5.14 12.96 10.65
N LEU A 157 -6.11 13.36 11.49
CA LEU A 157 -7.53 13.05 11.27
C LEU A 157 -8.08 13.51 9.91
N PRO A 158 -7.76 14.72 9.40
CA PRO A 158 -8.26 15.18 8.12
C PRO A 158 -7.94 14.21 6.98
N GLN A 159 -6.79 13.53 7.02
CA GLN A 159 -6.43 12.51 6.05
C GLN A 159 -7.40 11.32 6.09
N GLY A 160 -7.70 10.81 7.29
CA GLY A 160 -8.66 9.72 7.46
C GLY A 160 -10.07 10.11 6.99
N VAL A 161 -10.49 11.34 7.28
CA VAL A 161 -11.77 11.89 6.80
C VAL A 161 -11.81 11.96 5.28
N GLY A 162 -10.76 12.48 4.64
CA GLY A 162 -10.64 12.51 3.18
C GLY A 162 -10.75 11.12 2.55
N MET A 163 -10.07 10.12 3.13
CA MET A 163 -10.18 8.72 2.69
C MET A 163 -11.62 8.19 2.80
N LEU A 164 -12.32 8.52 3.89
CA LEU A 164 -13.71 8.09 4.13
C LEU A 164 -14.68 8.71 3.13
N LEU A 165 -14.60 10.02 2.91
CA LEU A 165 -15.47 10.76 1.98
C LEU A 165 -15.35 10.23 0.55
N THR A 166 -14.15 9.77 0.20
CA THR A 166 -13.86 9.34 -1.18
C THR A 166 -14.37 7.93 -1.46
N ARG A 167 -14.67 7.10 -0.45
CA ARG A 167 -15.17 5.73 -0.67
C ARG A 167 -16.46 5.70 -1.49
N SER A 168 -17.45 6.50 -1.10
CA SER A 168 -18.77 6.52 -1.75
C SER A 168 -18.71 7.13 -3.16
N TRP A 169 -17.84 8.12 -3.36
CA TRP A 169 -17.67 8.79 -4.65
C TRP A 169 -16.85 7.93 -5.63
N ALA A 170 -15.73 7.37 -5.18
CA ALA A 170 -14.83 6.58 -6.03
C ALA A 170 -15.50 5.30 -6.54
N ALA A 171 -16.33 4.64 -5.72
CA ALA A 171 -17.10 3.47 -6.17
C ALA A 171 -18.05 3.83 -7.33
N LYS A 172 -18.85 4.90 -7.19
CA LYS A 172 -19.76 5.36 -8.25
C LYS A 172 -19.02 5.87 -9.49
N ALA A 173 -17.89 6.54 -9.29
CA ALA A 173 -17.06 7.03 -10.39
C ALA A 173 -16.42 5.87 -11.15
N ALA A 174 -15.96 4.81 -10.47
CA ALA A 174 -15.28 3.66 -11.07
C ALA A 174 -16.20 2.91 -12.04
N ASP A 175 -17.48 2.80 -11.67
CA ASP A 175 -18.48 2.19 -12.54
C ASP A 175 -18.81 3.03 -13.79
N ARG A 176 -18.67 4.36 -13.73
CA ARG A 176 -19.08 5.28 -14.82
C ARG A 176 -17.96 5.75 -15.73
N LYS A 177 -16.77 6.07 -15.19
CA LYS A 177 -15.68 6.76 -15.90
C LYS A 177 -14.46 5.89 -16.21
N GLY A 178 -14.46 4.63 -15.76
CA GLY A 178 -13.34 3.70 -15.89
C GLY A 178 -12.21 3.97 -14.89
N SER A 179 -11.46 2.92 -14.53
CA SER A 179 -10.45 2.97 -13.47
C SER A 179 -9.31 3.95 -13.77
N ARG A 180 -8.90 4.11 -15.04
CA ARG A 180 -7.79 5.00 -15.46
C ARG A 180 -8.00 6.45 -15.01
N ASN A 181 -9.15 7.04 -15.32
CA ASN A 181 -9.41 8.46 -15.05
C ASN A 181 -9.42 8.76 -13.56
N ILE A 182 -9.87 7.80 -12.75
CA ILE A 182 -9.92 7.94 -11.29
C ILE A 182 -8.53 7.80 -10.71
N VAL A 183 -7.72 6.85 -11.19
CA VAL A 183 -6.33 6.73 -10.77
C VAL A 183 -5.58 8.02 -11.06
N LEU A 184 -5.70 8.59 -12.25
CA LEU A 184 -5.03 9.84 -12.61
C LEU A 184 -5.49 11.03 -11.74
N LEU A 185 -6.80 11.19 -11.51
CA LEU A 185 -7.31 12.23 -10.63
C LEU A 185 -6.84 12.03 -9.18
N SER A 186 -6.78 10.78 -8.73
CA SER A 186 -6.32 10.43 -7.39
C SER A 186 -4.84 10.72 -7.21
N LEU A 187 -4.00 10.38 -8.19
CA LEU A 187 -2.58 10.72 -8.20
C LEU A 187 -2.35 12.24 -8.20
N ALA A 188 -3.15 12.99 -8.96
CA ALA A 188 -3.09 14.46 -8.94
C ALA A 188 -3.47 15.02 -7.56
N ALA A 189 -4.55 14.53 -6.95
CA ALA A 189 -4.95 14.93 -5.60
C ALA A 189 -3.88 14.58 -4.55
N ILE A 190 -3.24 13.41 -4.66
CA ILE A 190 -2.12 13.03 -3.77
C ILE A 190 -0.93 13.98 -3.95
N ALA A 191 -0.54 14.29 -5.19
CA ALA A 191 0.56 15.20 -5.46
C ALA A 191 0.28 16.60 -4.91
N ILE A 192 -0.91 17.17 -5.18
CA ILE A 192 -1.34 18.48 -4.68
C ILE A 192 -1.39 18.48 -3.15
N GLY A 193 -1.97 17.44 -2.53
CA GLY A 193 -2.06 17.34 -1.07
C GLY A 193 -0.71 17.04 -0.38
N THR A 194 0.29 16.58 -1.12
CA THR A 194 1.64 16.33 -0.60
C THR A 194 2.55 17.55 -0.80
N LEU A 195 2.27 18.40 -1.80
CA LEU A 195 3.12 19.54 -2.16
C LEU A 195 3.41 20.52 -1.00
N PRO A 196 2.44 20.92 -0.15
CA PRO A 196 2.73 21.81 0.99
C PRO A 196 3.72 21.22 2.00
N PHE A 197 3.80 19.89 2.10
CA PHE A 197 4.73 19.20 2.98
C PHE A 197 6.17 19.19 2.44
N ALA A 198 6.35 19.34 1.12
CA ALA A 198 7.67 19.43 0.50
C ALA A 198 8.36 20.78 0.71
N PHE A 199 7.60 21.82 1.05
CA PHE A 199 8.07 23.18 1.36
C PHE A 199 7.89 23.55 2.83
N VAL A 200 7.68 22.55 3.70
CA VAL A 200 7.27 22.81 5.07
C VAL A 200 8.41 23.37 5.92
N GLY A 201 8.09 24.34 6.77
CA GLY A 201 8.99 24.94 7.75
C GLY A 201 8.29 25.10 9.10
N THR A 202 8.99 25.69 10.07
CA THR A 202 8.50 25.89 11.44
C THR A 202 7.19 26.70 11.50
N ASP A 203 7.00 27.66 10.60
CA ASP A 203 5.88 28.62 10.61
C ASP A 203 4.71 28.28 9.66
N THR A 204 4.71 27.10 9.04
CA THR A 204 3.64 26.76 8.07
C THR A 204 2.26 26.69 8.73
N ASP A 205 1.24 27.28 8.11
CA ASP A 205 -0.13 27.34 8.63
C ASP A 205 -0.75 25.94 8.83
N TYR A 206 -1.32 25.71 10.01
CA TYR A 206 -2.01 24.47 10.38
C TYR A 206 -3.26 24.20 9.53
N ILE A 207 -3.97 25.24 9.10
CA ILE A 207 -5.17 25.10 8.26
C ILE A 207 -4.76 24.58 6.89
N LEU A 208 -3.69 25.16 6.31
CA LEU A 208 -3.15 24.72 5.03
C LEU A 208 -2.75 23.23 5.08
N LEU A 209 -2.02 22.80 6.12
CA LEU A 209 -1.61 21.40 6.28
C LEU A 209 -2.81 20.46 6.48
N SER A 210 -3.83 20.91 7.21
CA SER A 210 -5.05 20.12 7.44
C SER A 210 -5.86 19.92 6.16
N VAL A 211 -6.01 20.99 5.35
CA VAL A 211 -6.66 20.90 4.03
C VAL A 211 -5.83 20.04 3.08
N ALA A 212 -4.51 20.18 3.09
CA ALA A 212 -3.61 19.36 2.29
C ALA A 212 -3.73 17.87 2.65
N LEU A 213 -3.80 17.53 3.94
CA LEU A 213 -4.04 16.16 4.41
C LEU A 213 -5.40 15.63 3.98
N LEU A 214 -6.45 16.45 4.02
CA LEU A 214 -7.78 16.05 3.55
C LEU A 214 -7.76 15.72 2.06
N ILE A 215 -7.17 16.58 1.22
CA ILE A 215 -7.04 16.36 -0.22
C ILE A 215 -6.18 15.11 -0.49
N ARG A 216 -5.06 14.97 0.20
CA ARG A 216 -4.17 13.81 0.10
C ARG A 216 -4.89 12.51 0.47
N GLY A 217 -5.61 12.53 1.59
CA GLY A 217 -6.43 11.41 2.06
C GLY A 217 -7.51 11.03 1.05
N ALA A 218 -8.16 12.02 0.46
CA ALA A 218 -9.14 11.78 -0.59
C ALA A 218 -8.51 11.08 -1.81
N GLY A 219 -7.38 11.59 -2.30
CA GLY A 219 -6.63 10.96 -3.38
C GLY A 219 -6.21 9.51 -3.04
N LEU A 220 -5.69 9.24 -1.84
CA LEU A 220 -5.32 7.88 -1.42
C LEU A 220 -6.52 6.92 -1.39
N GLY A 221 -7.67 7.36 -0.87
CA GLY A 221 -8.89 6.55 -0.85
C GLY A 221 -9.36 6.18 -2.25
N GLY A 222 -9.39 7.16 -3.16
CA GLY A 222 -9.76 6.95 -4.57
C GLY A 222 -8.78 6.04 -5.31
N LEU A 223 -7.47 6.23 -5.09
CA LEU A 223 -6.42 5.45 -5.72
C LEU A 223 -6.54 3.96 -5.38
N LEU A 224 -6.66 3.63 -4.09
CA LEU A 224 -6.75 2.23 -3.65
C LEU A 224 -7.97 1.52 -4.21
N ILE A 225 -9.13 2.18 -4.20
CA ILE A 225 -10.37 1.63 -4.77
C ILE A 225 -10.22 1.39 -6.27
N ALA A 226 -9.74 2.38 -7.02
CA ALA A 226 -9.63 2.26 -8.47
C ALA A 226 -8.61 1.19 -8.90
N ILE A 227 -7.49 1.05 -8.18
CA ILE A 227 -6.52 -0.01 -8.45
C ILE A 227 -7.12 -1.39 -8.14
N MET A 228 -7.80 -1.55 -7.00
CA MET A 228 -8.49 -2.80 -6.66
C MET A 228 -9.53 -3.17 -7.71
N THR A 229 -10.40 -2.22 -8.09
CA THR A 229 -11.41 -2.43 -9.14
C THR A 229 -10.76 -2.82 -10.47
N SER A 230 -9.62 -2.22 -10.84
CA SER A 230 -8.90 -2.57 -12.07
C SER A 230 -8.22 -3.94 -11.99
N ALA A 231 -7.63 -4.29 -10.86
CA ALA A 231 -6.92 -5.56 -10.64
C ALA A 231 -7.87 -6.76 -10.71
N TYR A 232 -9.13 -6.59 -10.27
CA TYR A 232 -10.15 -7.64 -10.34
C TYR A 232 -10.99 -7.61 -11.63
N ASN A 233 -10.82 -6.59 -12.47
CA ASN A 233 -11.63 -6.44 -13.68
C ASN A 233 -11.30 -7.54 -14.70
N GLY A 234 -12.30 -8.35 -15.06
CA GLY A 234 -12.17 -9.45 -16.01
C GLY A 234 -11.65 -10.76 -15.42
N LEU A 235 -11.48 -10.84 -14.09
CA LEU A 235 -11.18 -12.09 -13.40
C LEU A 235 -12.44 -12.92 -13.16
N GLN A 236 -12.34 -14.23 -13.30
CA GLN A 236 -13.38 -15.17 -12.89
C GLN A 236 -13.44 -15.25 -11.36
N ARG A 237 -14.57 -15.69 -10.80
CA ARG A 237 -14.83 -15.65 -9.34
C ARG A 237 -13.81 -16.49 -8.57
N GLU A 238 -13.32 -17.55 -9.21
CA GLU A 238 -12.31 -18.50 -8.73
C GLU A 238 -10.90 -17.85 -8.66
N GLN A 239 -10.64 -16.81 -9.46
CA GLN A 239 -9.35 -16.12 -9.52
C GLN A 239 -9.23 -14.97 -8.49
N VAL A 240 -10.34 -14.55 -7.88
CA VAL A 240 -10.38 -13.43 -6.92
C VAL A 240 -9.51 -13.68 -5.68
N PRO A 241 -9.50 -14.87 -5.03
CA PRO A 241 -8.62 -15.15 -3.90
C PRO A 241 -7.13 -15.04 -4.26
N HIS A 242 -6.74 -15.53 -5.43
CA HIS A 242 -5.37 -15.45 -5.93
C HIS A 242 -4.94 -14.00 -6.20
N ALA A 243 -5.79 -13.22 -6.88
CA ALA A 243 -5.54 -11.81 -7.12
C ALA A 243 -5.50 -10.99 -5.82
N SER A 244 -6.35 -11.29 -4.85
CA SER A 244 -6.34 -10.63 -3.53
C SER A 244 -5.02 -10.87 -2.79
N THR A 245 -4.55 -12.11 -2.78
CA THR A 245 -3.27 -12.46 -2.18
C THR A 245 -2.12 -11.73 -2.89
N ALA A 246 -2.10 -11.76 -4.22
CA ALA A 246 -1.10 -11.06 -5.02
C ALA A 246 -1.08 -9.56 -4.73
N THR A 247 -2.24 -8.90 -4.79
CA THR A 247 -2.36 -7.46 -4.60
C THR A 247 -1.90 -7.03 -3.19
N ARG A 248 -2.24 -7.82 -2.16
CA ARG A 248 -1.77 -7.59 -0.79
C ARG A 248 -0.25 -7.70 -0.67
N ILE A 249 0.35 -8.69 -1.32
CA ILE A 249 1.80 -8.88 -1.32
C ILE A 249 2.49 -7.70 -2.00
N PHE A 250 2.07 -7.31 -3.21
CA PHE A 250 2.69 -6.18 -3.92
C PHE A 250 2.56 -4.85 -3.17
N GLN A 251 1.42 -4.63 -2.52
CA GLN A 251 1.24 -3.47 -1.65
C GLN A 251 2.19 -3.50 -0.44
N THR A 252 2.41 -4.68 0.15
CA THR A 252 3.34 -4.86 1.28
C THR A 252 4.79 -4.61 0.86
N ILE A 253 5.18 -5.12 -0.31
CA ILE A 253 6.52 -4.88 -0.91
C ILE A 253 6.72 -3.39 -1.16
N GLY A 254 5.74 -2.73 -1.79
CA GLY A 254 5.77 -1.28 -2.00
C GLY A 254 5.89 -0.50 -0.69
N GLY A 255 5.18 -0.94 0.34
CA GLY A 255 5.28 -0.35 1.67
C GLY A 255 6.66 -0.46 2.28
N ALA A 256 7.26 -1.66 2.23
CA ALA A 256 8.61 -1.91 2.73
C ALA A 256 9.69 -1.12 1.96
N PHE A 257 9.57 -1.04 0.63
CA PHE A 257 10.46 -0.20 -0.18
C PHE A 257 10.32 1.28 0.17
N GLY A 258 9.09 1.77 0.31
CA GLY A 258 8.84 3.17 0.62
C GLY A 258 9.37 3.57 1.98
N SER A 259 9.16 2.73 2.99
CA SER A 259 9.70 2.98 4.33
C SER A 259 11.23 2.92 4.33
N ALA A 260 11.84 1.95 3.65
CA ALA A 260 13.30 1.81 3.58
C ALA A 260 13.97 3.00 2.86
N ILE A 261 13.43 3.43 1.71
CA ILE A 261 13.97 4.59 0.97
C ILE A 261 13.88 5.85 1.82
N LEU A 262 12.71 6.14 2.40
CA LEU A 262 12.56 7.35 3.20
C LEU A 262 13.34 7.31 4.51
N ALA A 263 13.46 6.15 5.16
CA ALA A 263 14.31 5.98 6.33
C ALA A 263 15.79 6.20 5.98
N THR A 264 16.25 5.69 4.83
CA THR A 264 17.62 5.90 4.35
C THR A 264 17.88 7.38 4.04
N VAL A 265 16.95 8.04 3.35
CA VAL A 265 17.03 9.49 3.06
C VAL A 265 17.06 10.29 4.36
N ALA A 266 16.20 9.97 5.33
CA ALA A 266 16.18 10.64 6.62
C ALA A 266 17.50 10.44 7.40
N GLN A 267 18.02 9.21 7.45
CA GLN A 267 19.28 8.91 8.12
C GLN A 267 20.48 9.59 7.46
N GLN A 268 20.56 9.60 6.13
CA GLN A 268 21.65 10.29 5.41
C GLN A 268 21.66 11.79 5.70
N GLN A 269 20.48 12.42 5.77
CA GLN A 269 20.38 13.84 6.06
C GLN A 269 20.73 14.17 7.53
N MET A 270 20.38 13.30 8.47
CA MET A 270 20.78 13.42 9.88
C MET A 270 22.28 13.19 10.09
N ALA A 271 22.88 12.20 9.41
CA ALA A 271 24.31 11.92 9.51
C ALA A 271 25.20 13.03 8.92
N GLY A 272 24.67 13.81 7.96
CA GLY A 272 25.36 14.96 7.36
C GLY A 272 25.34 16.24 8.21
N HIS A 273 24.54 16.31 9.28
CA HIS A 273 24.38 17.51 10.13
C HIS A 273 24.46 17.12 11.62
N PRO A 274 25.68 16.97 12.18
CA PRO A 274 25.91 16.53 13.56
C PRO A 274 25.33 17.48 14.62
N ASP A 275 25.27 18.78 14.30
CA ASP A 275 24.52 19.78 15.06
C ASP A 275 23.09 19.81 14.51
N SER A 276 22.23 18.95 15.03
CA SER A 276 20.85 18.77 14.57
C SER A 276 19.98 19.97 14.94
N ASP A 277 20.15 21.07 14.21
CA ASP A 277 19.31 22.27 14.34
C ASP A 277 17.95 22.01 13.69
N LEU A 278 16.86 22.58 14.22
CA LEU A 278 15.47 22.31 13.77
C LEU A 278 15.26 22.53 12.26
N HIS A 279 16.06 23.42 11.69
CA HIS A 279 16.05 23.74 10.25
C HIS A 279 16.57 22.58 9.39
N SER A 280 17.63 21.89 9.83
CA SER A 280 18.23 20.74 9.12
C SER A 280 17.25 19.54 9.08
N ILE A 281 16.55 19.32 10.19
CA ILE A 281 15.50 18.29 10.31
C ILE A 281 14.33 18.62 9.38
N SER A 282 13.85 19.87 9.40
CA SER A 282 12.76 20.33 8.51
C SER A 282 13.11 20.17 7.02
N HIS A 283 14.34 20.48 6.63
CA HIS A 283 14.83 20.28 5.26
C HIS A 283 14.88 18.79 4.88
N ALA A 284 15.32 17.91 5.77
CA ALA A 284 15.31 16.46 5.55
C ALA A 284 13.90 15.91 5.31
N PHE A 285 12.90 16.42 6.03
CA PHE A 285 11.49 16.11 5.79
C PHE A 285 11.04 16.60 4.41
N GLY A 286 11.35 17.84 4.05
CA GLY A 286 11.01 18.40 2.73
C GLY A 286 11.54 17.56 1.56
N VAL A 287 12.81 17.15 1.62
CA VAL A 287 13.43 16.26 0.61
C VAL A 287 12.71 14.91 0.54
N SER A 288 12.32 14.33 1.67
CA SER A 288 11.58 13.07 1.71
C SER A 288 10.19 13.19 1.07
N PHE A 289 9.51 14.32 1.25
CA PHE A 289 8.24 14.58 0.57
C PHE A 289 8.41 14.82 -0.94
N TRP A 290 9.54 15.38 -1.38
CA TRP A 290 9.87 15.44 -2.82
C TRP A 290 10.02 14.05 -3.45
N TRP A 291 10.64 13.10 -2.75
CA TRP A 291 10.67 11.70 -3.20
C TRP A 291 9.26 11.11 -3.33
N VAL A 292 8.37 11.36 -2.36
CA VAL A 292 6.97 10.92 -2.42
C VAL A 292 6.25 11.51 -3.63
N ILE A 293 6.47 12.80 -3.94
CA ILE A 293 5.93 13.45 -5.14
C ILE A 293 6.50 12.80 -6.40
N GLY A 294 7.81 12.56 -6.45
CA GLY A 294 8.48 11.87 -7.57
C GLY A 294 7.88 10.49 -7.84
N PHE A 295 7.67 9.67 -6.81
CA PHE A 295 7.00 8.37 -6.96
C PHE A 295 5.52 8.50 -7.37
N THR A 296 4.82 9.53 -6.90
CA THR A 296 3.44 9.81 -7.30
C THR A 296 3.35 10.18 -8.78
N VAL A 297 4.29 11.00 -9.28
CA VAL A 297 4.39 11.35 -10.71
C VAL A 297 4.80 10.14 -11.54
N ALA A 298 5.77 9.34 -11.06
CA ALA A 298 6.15 8.10 -11.74
C ALA A 298 4.98 7.12 -11.87
N ALA A 299 4.05 7.11 -10.91
CA ALA A 299 2.83 6.29 -10.94
C ALA A 299 1.84 6.71 -12.05
N VAL A 300 1.98 7.89 -12.64
CA VAL A 300 1.18 8.30 -13.80
C VAL A 300 1.47 7.41 -15.00
N ILE A 301 2.73 6.99 -15.20
CA ILE A 301 3.14 6.15 -16.34
C ILE A 301 2.35 4.83 -16.38
N PRO A 302 2.38 3.96 -15.35
CA PRO A 302 1.57 2.74 -15.35
C PRO A 302 0.06 3.04 -15.34
N ALA A 303 -0.38 4.16 -14.76
CA ALA A 303 -1.80 4.55 -14.80
C ALA A 303 -2.35 4.76 -16.21
N LEU A 304 -1.52 5.25 -17.14
CA LEU A 304 -1.94 5.45 -18.53
C LEU A 304 -2.25 4.14 -19.27
N PHE A 305 -1.68 3.02 -18.81
CA PHE A 305 -1.91 1.68 -19.36
C PHE A 305 -3.17 0.99 -18.81
N LEU A 306 -3.88 1.60 -17.85
CA LEU A 306 -5.16 1.10 -17.38
C LEU A 306 -6.26 1.27 -18.42
N THR A 307 -7.19 0.31 -18.47
CA THR A 307 -8.30 0.33 -19.43
C THR A 307 -9.33 1.42 -19.11
N MET A 308 -9.78 2.14 -20.14
CA MET A 308 -10.73 3.25 -20.00
C MET A 308 -12.20 2.83 -19.93
N ARG A 309 -12.54 1.55 -20.18
CA ARG A 309 -13.93 1.13 -20.33
C ARG A 309 -14.20 -0.24 -19.73
N LYS A 310 -15.22 -0.31 -18.86
CA LYS A 310 -15.93 -1.55 -18.53
C LYS A 310 -16.60 -2.03 -19.82
N LYS A 311 -16.08 -3.09 -20.47
CA LYS A 311 -16.92 -3.87 -21.38
C LYS A 311 -17.94 -4.52 -20.47
N SER A 312 -19.14 -3.93 -20.37
CA SER A 312 -20.28 -4.61 -19.79
C SER A 312 -20.64 -5.77 -20.73
N GLY A 313 -19.93 -6.89 -20.56
CA GLY A 313 -20.34 -8.18 -21.09
C GLY A 313 -21.51 -8.69 -20.27
N LEU A 314 -22.66 -8.04 -20.41
CA LEU A 314 -23.95 -8.67 -20.21
C LEU A 314 -24.60 -8.67 -21.60
N GLU A 315 -24.06 -9.52 -22.48
CA GLU A 315 -24.90 -10.08 -23.52
C GLU A 315 -26.00 -10.84 -22.78
N THR A 316 -27.19 -10.24 -22.80
CA THR A 316 -28.44 -10.92 -22.53
C THR A 316 -28.47 -12.18 -23.39
N ALA A 317 -28.24 -13.34 -22.78
CA ALA A 317 -28.55 -14.61 -23.43
C ALA A 317 -30.01 -14.53 -23.89
N PRO A 318 -30.34 -14.82 -25.16
CA PRO A 318 -31.73 -14.91 -25.57
C PRO A 318 -32.39 -15.99 -24.73
N GLN A 319 -33.42 -15.59 -23.97
CA GLN A 319 -34.33 -16.53 -23.34
C GLN A 319 -34.99 -17.32 -24.48
N GLY A 320 -34.46 -18.50 -24.76
CA GLY A 320 -35.11 -19.49 -25.60
C GLY A 320 -36.42 -19.90 -24.93
N LYS A 321 -37.52 -19.63 -25.62
CA LYS A 321 -38.75 -20.41 -25.52
C LYS A 321 -38.71 -21.50 -26.58
#